data_AF-A0AAE6TPQ4-F1
#
_entry.id   AF-A0AAE6TPQ4-F1
#
_cell.length_a   1.000
_cell.length_b   1.000
_cell.length_c   1.000
_cell.angle_alpha   90.00
_cell.angle_beta   90.00
_cell.angle_gamma   90.00
#
_symmetry.space_group_name_H-M   'P 1'
#
loop_
_entity.id
_entity.type
_entity.pdbx_description
1 polymer ?
#
loop_
_entity_poly.entity_id
_entity_poly.type
_entity_poly.pdbx_seq_one_letter_code
_entity_poly.pdbx_strand_id
1 'polypeptide(L)'
;MGSMERPELLPDCEVPARRRQPDHFVETCLTRLADDSLADNWRTSSLKACSIRGGSAMAAASFVVGADGPWHHDLQRIARESRVGFERPDFTYTEYTVGLCYVAGTKGVPAGLRHRAADDLVHRADEAGYAEARSLLPKNGWGWLADAVREGWAVWTAHLFIADETAALTTRLKVGLALAEHDHPAGYVPDSLERLVAHPQAPSADRLALAAAVARRAPKDGVALLRSLASDPLAQAGHRMQAISLLEGIDLVEAEKMRALQTRLPSGRTARGQHREAAKQAERESAARRDRETPEAMVVRLESTIEEILDDLISRGSADWLGDQLDNHIAETDREGVAQDIADICGVARAENLSSSLDLLEVLTRIRYGDDTSPSPHSGLDAVGDEEIPRLAREELEKYVQQEGERAWRRWQDLIGKHGWNEDRLEELDDMSIEVNQDLADAVRQKAGDHLRKLQQHLVWELWPDLTSAASERDYARARGHAASARLLADEAERAEDLWREATVHSFSFDPLTLSWPRDLWLVFEEWQSARR
;
A
#
# COMPACT_ATOMS: atom_id res chain seq x y z
N MET A 1 22.70 -20.19 2.29
CA MET A 1 21.36 -20.68 1.89
C MET A 1 20.89 -19.80 0.76
N GLY A 2 20.27 -20.36 -0.27
CA GLY A 2 19.93 -19.64 -1.51
C GLY A 2 19.79 -20.63 -2.67
N SER A 3 18.82 -21.53 -2.58
CA SER A 3 18.25 -22.17 -3.77
C SER A 3 17.08 -21.30 -4.17
N MET A 4 17.01 -20.88 -5.44
CA MET A 4 15.85 -20.20 -6.01
C MET A 4 14.57 -20.92 -5.56
N GLU A 5 13.61 -20.17 -5.01
CA GLU A 5 12.38 -20.78 -4.50
C GLU A 5 11.62 -21.42 -5.65
N ARG A 6 11.21 -22.67 -5.44
CA ARG A 6 10.45 -23.41 -6.42
C ARG A 6 9.07 -22.76 -6.55
N PRO A 7 8.61 -22.39 -7.76
CA PRO A 7 7.34 -21.69 -7.91
C PRO A 7 6.19 -22.56 -7.44
N GLU A 8 5.27 -22.03 -6.63
CA GLU A 8 4.16 -22.83 -6.11
C GLU A 8 3.27 -23.34 -7.26
N LEU A 9 3.04 -22.50 -8.27
CA LEU A 9 2.36 -22.80 -9.54
C LEU A 9 3.22 -22.33 -10.72
N LEU A 10 3.22 -23.11 -11.81
CA LEU A 10 3.80 -22.67 -13.08
C LEU A 10 2.69 -21.99 -13.92
N PRO A 11 3.03 -21.01 -14.78
CA PRO A 11 2.12 -20.54 -15.82
C PRO A 11 1.54 -21.74 -16.59
N ASP A 12 0.22 -21.75 -16.77
CA ASP A 12 -0.54 -22.81 -17.46
C ASP A 12 -0.46 -24.22 -16.82
N CYS A 13 -0.06 -24.29 -15.54
CA CYS A 13 -0.03 -25.52 -14.77
C CYS A 13 -0.48 -25.27 -13.32
N GLU A 14 -1.75 -25.60 -13.05
CA GLU A 14 -2.38 -25.45 -11.73
C GLU A 14 -1.93 -26.51 -10.69
N VAL A 15 -0.93 -27.34 -11.03
CA VAL A 15 -0.45 -28.40 -10.13
C VAL A 15 0.56 -27.81 -9.14
N PRO A 16 0.28 -27.87 -7.81
CA PRO A 16 1.18 -27.33 -6.80
C PRO A 16 2.56 -28.00 -6.81
N ALA A 17 3.62 -27.25 -6.50
CA ALA A 17 5.01 -27.73 -6.43
C ALA A 17 5.17 -29.07 -5.71
N ARG A 18 4.53 -29.23 -4.54
CA ARG A 18 4.57 -30.46 -3.74
C ARG A 18 4.02 -31.70 -4.44
N ARG A 19 3.22 -31.55 -5.50
CA ARG A 19 2.60 -32.64 -6.28
C ARG A 19 3.27 -32.91 -7.62
N ARG A 20 4.30 -32.13 -7.99
CA ARG A 20 5.03 -32.26 -9.26
C ARG A 20 6.27 -33.17 -9.15
N GLN A 21 6.26 -34.12 -8.22
CA GLN A 21 7.28 -35.16 -8.08
C GLN A 21 6.69 -36.52 -8.50
N PRO A 22 7.45 -37.38 -9.21
CA PRO A 22 6.98 -38.70 -9.56
C PRO A 22 6.85 -39.56 -8.30
N ASP A 23 5.87 -40.45 -8.28
CA ASP A 23 5.86 -41.53 -7.30
C ASP A 23 6.96 -42.57 -7.62
N HIS A 24 7.28 -43.43 -6.65
CA HIS A 24 8.35 -44.41 -6.79
C HIS A 24 8.15 -45.37 -7.99
N PHE A 25 6.89 -45.64 -8.34
CA PHE A 25 6.56 -46.50 -9.48
C PHE A 25 6.93 -45.83 -10.81
N VAL A 26 6.52 -44.57 -10.99
CA VAL A 26 6.86 -43.78 -12.19
C VAL A 26 8.38 -43.56 -12.27
N GLU A 27 9.03 -43.24 -11.16
CA GLU A 27 10.49 -43.08 -11.09
C GLU A 27 11.24 -44.34 -11.58
N THR A 28 10.80 -45.51 -11.11
CA THR A 28 11.37 -46.80 -11.52
C THR A 28 11.15 -47.06 -13.01
N CYS A 29 9.95 -46.75 -13.53
CA CYS A 29 9.64 -46.94 -14.94
C CYS A 29 10.47 -46.02 -15.84
N LEU A 30 10.61 -44.74 -15.49
CA LEU A 30 11.43 -43.79 -16.25
C LEU A 30 12.91 -44.16 -16.25
N THR A 31 13.43 -44.59 -15.10
CA THR A 31 14.82 -45.05 -14.98
C THR A 31 15.09 -46.27 -15.85
N ARG A 32 14.21 -47.29 -15.80
CA ARG A 32 14.34 -48.49 -16.64
C ARG A 32 14.16 -48.19 -18.12
N LEU A 33 13.25 -47.29 -18.48
CA LEU A 33 13.04 -46.90 -19.87
C LEU A 33 14.30 -46.26 -20.47
N ALA A 34 14.97 -45.42 -19.67
CA ALA A 34 16.16 -44.68 -20.06
C ALA A 34 17.50 -45.44 -19.88
N ASP A 35 17.46 -46.67 -19.35
CA ASP A 35 18.63 -47.54 -19.20
C ASP A 35 18.84 -48.37 -20.48
N ASP A 36 19.91 -48.07 -21.21
CA ASP A 36 20.26 -48.72 -22.47
C ASP A 36 20.88 -50.11 -22.29
N SER A 37 21.27 -50.48 -21.07
CA SER A 37 21.79 -51.81 -20.75
C SER A 37 20.69 -52.85 -20.55
N LEU A 38 19.44 -52.41 -20.34
CA LEU A 38 18.30 -53.30 -20.13
C LEU A 38 17.76 -53.85 -21.45
N ALA A 39 17.37 -55.12 -21.41
CA ALA A 39 16.71 -55.77 -22.54
C ALA A 39 15.39 -55.08 -22.92
N ASP A 40 15.07 -55.08 -24.21
CA ASP A 40 13.89 -54.42 -24.80
C ASP A 40 12.58 -54.78 -24.09
N ASN A 41 12.44 -56.01 -23.57
CA ASN A 41 11.23 -56.45 -22.87
C ASN A 41 10.97 -55.65 -21.58
N TRP A 42 12.01 -55.29 -20.82
CA TRP A 42 11.90 -54.47 -19.62
C TRP A 42 11.53 -53.03 -19.97
N ARG A 43 12.19 -52.46 -20.99
CA ARG A 43 11.92 -51.11 -21.48
C ARG A 43 10.50 -51.00 -22.05
N THR A 44 10.06 -52.00 -22.81
CA THR A 44 8.68 -52.12 -23.32
C THR A 44 7.67 -52.21 -22.17
N SER A 45 7.98 -52.96 -21.11
CA SER A 45 7.09 -53.11 -19.95
C SER A 45 6.96 -51.79 -19.17
N SER A 46 8.07 -51.07 -18.98
CA SER A 46 8.08 -49.74 -18.35
C SER A 46 7.32 -48.71 -19.19
N LEU A 47 7.48 -48.75 -20.51
CA LEU A 47 6.74 -47.90 -21.45
C LEU A 47 5.22 -48.14 -21.35
N LYS A 48 4.78 -49.41 -21.36
CA LYS A 48 3.37 -49.79 -21.18
C LYS A 48 2.84 -49.39 -19.81
N ALA A 49 3.64 -49.55 -18.76
CA ALA A 49 3.28 -49.14 -17.40
C ALA A 49 3.02 -47.63 -17.30
N CYS A 50 3.88 -46.79 -17.90
CA CYS A 50 3.65 -45.35 -17.96
C CYS A 50 2.39 -44.99 -18.76
N SER A 51 2.09 -45.72 -19.83
CA SER A 51 0.85 -45.54 -20.61
C SER A 51 -0.40 -45.92 -19.83
N ILE A 52 -0.38 -47.03 -19.09
CA ILE A 52 -1.50 -47.44 -18.22
C ILE A 52 -1.74 -46.40 -17.11
N ARG A 53 -0.66 -45.82 -16.58
CA ARG A 53 -0.76 -44.76 -15.57
C ARG A 53 -1.38 -43.47 -16.13
N GLY A 54 -1.16 -43.18 -17.41
CA GLY A 54 -1.71 -42.02 -18.10
C GLY A 54 -1.10 -40.69 -17.65
N GLY A 55 -1.67 -39.59 -18.16
CA GLY A 55 -1.34 -38.22 -17.78
C GLY A 55 0.16 -37.90 -17.80
N SER A 56 0.67 -37.32 -16.71
CA SER A 56 2.08 -36.90 -16.58
C SER A 56 3.10 -38.05 -16.72
N ALA A 57 2.73 -39.28 -16.35
CA ALA A 57 3.62 -40.43 -16.54
C ALA A 57 3.76 -40.80 -18.02
N MET A 58 2.65 -40.75 -18.77
CA MET A 58 2.65 -40.94 -20.22
C MET A 58 3.39 -39.79 -20.92
N ALA A 59 3.21 -38.55 -20.46
CA ALA A 59 3.94 -37.40 -20.99
C ALA A 59 5.45 -37.51 -20.77
N ALA A 60 5.90 -37.89 -19.57
CA ALA A 60 7.31 -38.11 -19.26
C ALA A 60 7.92 -39.20 -20.15
N ALA A 61 7.22 -40.33 -20.33
CA ALA A 61 7.68 -41.41 -21.21
C ALA A 61 7.72 -40.97 -22.68
N SER A 62 6.72 -40.20 -23.12
CA SER A 62 6.67 -39.65 -24.49
C SER A 62 7.85 -38.72 -24.77
N PHE A 63 8.19 -37.85 -23.81
CA PHE A 63 9.37 -37.00 -23.89
C PHE A 63 10.65 -37.82 -24.01
N VAL A 64 10.83 -38.83 -23.16
CA VAL A 64 12.02 -39.72 -23.18
C VAL A 64 12.18 -40.44 -24.52
N VAL A 65 11.08 -40.89 -25.14
CA VAL A 65 11.09 -41.53 -26.46
C VAL A 65 11.36 -40.53 -27.58
N GLY A 66 10.81 -39.32 -27.47
CA GLY A 66 10.91 -38.29 -28.50
C GLY A 66 12.23 -37.52 -28.50
N ALA A 67 12.94 -37.47 -27.38
CA ALA A 67 14.18 -36.71 -27.26
C ALA A 67 15.30 -37.26 -28.15
N ASP A 68 16.00 -36.37 -28.85
CA ASP A 68 17.16 -36.76 -29.66
C ASP A 68 18.34 -37.18 -28.77
N GLY A 69 19.03 -38.24 -29.21
CA GLY A 69 20.19 -38.77 -28.50
C GLY A 69 20.52 -40.20 -28.92
N PRO A 70 21.56 -40.80 -28.31
CA PRO A 70 21.99 -42.15 -28.65
C PRO A 70 20.92 -43.23 -28.44
N TRP A 71 19.89 -42.95 -27.63
CA TRP A 71 18.81 -43.90 -27.31
C TRP A 71 17.57 -43.71 -28.19
N HIS A 72 17.55 -42.66 -29.02
CA HIS A 72 16.37 -42.22 -29.78
C HIS A 72 15.86 -43.30 -30.74
N HIS A 73 16.73 -43.88 -31.55
CA HIS A 73 16.33 -44.90 -32.53
C HIS A 73 15.81 -46.18 -31.88
N ASP A 74 16.44 -46.64 -30.79
CA ASP A 74 16.02 -47.83 -30.06
C ASP A 74 14.69 -47.60 -29.33
N LEU A 75 14.52 -46.45 -28.68
CA LEU A 75 13.27 -46.10 -28.00
C LEU A 75 12.12 -45.90 -28.97
N GLN A 76 12.35 -45.30 -30.13
CA GLN A 76 11.34 -45.21 -31.19
C GLN A 76 10.94 -46.58 -31.73
N ARG A 77 11.91 -47.47 -31.94
CA ARG A 77 11.65 -48.86 -32.34
C ARG A 77 10.80 -49.59 -31.30
N ILE A 78 11.21 -49.54 -30.03
CA ILE A 78 10.49 -50.14 -28.90
C ILE A 78 9.07 -49.56 -28.80
N ALA A 79 8.92 -48.24 -28.94
CA ALA A 79 7.61 -47.58 -28.91
C ALA A 79 6.69 -48.09 -30.04
N ARG A 80 7.19 -48.19 -31.28
CA ARG A 80 6.42 -48.75 -32.42
C ARG A 80 6.02 -50.20 -32.19
N GLU A 81 6.95 -51.03 -31.71
CA GLU A 81 6.70 -52.45 -31.42
C GLU A 81 5.70 -52.65 -30.27
N SER A 82 5.68 -51.73 -29.30
CA SER A 82 4.80 -51.78 -28.14
C SER A 82 3.32 -51.54 -28.46
N ARG A 83 3.01 -51.00 -29.66
CA ARG A 83 1.67 -50.55 -30.11
C ARG A 83 1.00 -49.50 -29.22
N VAL A 84 1.76 -48.82 -28.38
CA VAL A 84 1.26 -47.72 -27.57
C VAL A 84 1.41 -46.43 -28.39
N GLY A 85 0.34 -45.64 -28.49
CA GLY A 85 0.23 -44.46 -29.36
C GLY A 85 1.08 -43.25 -28.94
N PHE A 86 2.40 -43.42 -28.80
CA PHE A 86 3.35 -42.36 -28.43
C PHE A 86 3.63 -41.35 -29.55
N GLU A 87 3.16 -41.60 -30.77
CA GLU A 87 3.25 -40.65 -31.88
C GLU A 87 2.17 -39.56 -31.80
N ARG A 88 1.07 -39.80 -31.07
CA ARG A 88 0.02 -38.82 -30.72
C ARG A 88 -0.55 -39.13 -29.33
N PRO A 89 0.23 -38.92 -28.28
CA PRO A 89 -0.19 -39.25 -26.92
C PRO A 89 -1.23 -38.23 -26.42
N ASP A 90 -2.32 -38.73 -25.82
CA ASP A 90 -3.37 -37.90 -25.21
C ASP A 90 -2.94 -37.48 -23.80
N PHE A 91 -2.37 -36.29 -23.67
CA PHE A 91 -2.16 -35.60 -22.40
C PHE A 91 -2.37 -34.10 -22.54
N THR A 92 -2.76 -33.45 -21.46
CA THR A 92 -2.93 -32.00 -21.37
C THR A 92 -1.60 -31.26 -21.31
N TYR A 93 -1.62 -29.96 -21.58
CA TYR A 93 -0.45 -29.08 -21.43
C TYR A 93 0.12 -29.12 -20.01
N THR A 94 -0.76 -29.15 -19.01
CA THR A 94 -0.43 -29.29 -17.59
C THR A 94 0.26 -30.62 -17.31
N GLU A 95 -0.30 -31.73 -17.80
CA GLU A 95 0.31 -33.05 -17.63
C GLU A 95 1.68 -33.16 -18.29
N TYR A 96 1.87 -32.51 -19.46
CA TYR A 96 3.17 -32.43 -20.12
C TYR A 96 4.20 -31.68 -19.28
N THR A 97 3.84 -30.50 -18.77
CA THR A 97 4.72 -29.72 -17.88
C THR A 97 5.13 -30.52 -16.63
N VAL A 98 4.19 -31.23 -15.99
CA VAL A 98 4.52 -32.12 -14.86
C VAL A 98 5.37 -33.32 -15.30
N GLY A 99 5.13 -33.86 -16.50
CA GLY A 99 5.97 -34.90 -17.09
C GLY A 99 7.43 -34.47 -17.28
N LEU A 100 7.67 -33.23 -17.73
CA LEU A 100 9.02 -32.66 -17.80
C LEU A 100 9.65 -32.53 -16.41
N CYS A 101 8.89 -32.11 -15.38
CA CYS A 101 9.36 -32.10 -14.00
C CYS A 101 9.81 -33.51 -13.54
N TYR A 102 9.07 -34.56 -13.92
CA TYR A 102 9.42 -35.94 -13.59
C TYR A 102 10.74 -36.34 -14.25
N VAL A 103 10.91 -36.07 -15.54
CA VAL A 103 12.14 -36.41 -16.25
C VAL A 103 13.33 -35.64 -15.67
N ALA A 104 13.25 -34.31 -15.56
CA ALA A 104 14.33 -33.47 -15.06
C ALA A 104 14.76 -33.83 -13.62
N GLY A 105 13.79 -34.14 -12.75
CA GLY A 105 14.02 -34.44 -11.34
C GLY A 105 14.46 -35.88 -11.02
N THR A 106 14.28 -36.84 -11.94
CA THR A 106 14.57 -38.26 -11.67
C THR A 106 16.06 -38.58 -11.81
N LYS A 107 16.76 -38.77 -10.69
CA LYS A 107 18.23 -38.99 -10.67
C LYS A 107 18.72 -40.18 -11.51
N GLY A 108 17.91 -41.23 -11.64
CA GLY A 108 18.22 -42.43 -12.42
C GLY A 108 18.14 -42.24 -13.94
N VAL A 109 17.49 -41.18 -14.41
CA VAL A 109 17.46 -40.84 -15.84
C VAL A 109 18.83 -40.26 -16.23
N PRO A 110 19.43 -40.63 -17.38
CA PRO A 110 20.74 -40.12 -17.71
C PRO A 110 20.72 -38.61 -18.03
N ALA A 111 21.84 -37.95 -17.75
CA ALA A 111 21.90 -36.50 -17.61
C ALA A 111 21.44 -35.74 -18.86
N GLY A 112 21.75 -36.23 -20.07
CA GLY A 112 21.33 -35.59 -21.32
C GLY A 112 19.82 -35.39 -21.45
N LEU A 113 19.01 -36.39 -21.07
CA LEU A 113 17.54 -36.24 -21.08
C LEU A 113 17.04 -35.30 -20.00
N ARG A 114 17.66 -35.34 -18.81
CA ARG A 114 17.30 -34.43 -17.73
C ARG A 114 17.56 -32.98 -18.10
N HIS A 115 18.68 -32.71 -18.77
CA HIS A 115 19.05 -31.37 -19.21
C HIS A 115 18.12 -30.86 -20.32
N ARG A 116 17.76 -31.70 -21.29
CA ARG A 116 16.75 -31.36 -22.31
C ARG A 116 15.38 -31.09 -21.68
N ALA A 117 14.94 -31.91 -20.74
CA ALA A 117 13.67 -31.68 -20.03
C ALA A 117 13.68 -30.37 -19.24
N ALA A 118 14.82 -30.02 -18.63
CA ALA A 118 15.01 -28.76 -17.93
C ALA A 118 14.97 -27.56 -18.89
N ASP A 119 15.57 -27.68 -20.07
CA ASP A 119 15.54 -26.65 -21.10
C ASP A 119 14.13 -26.46 -21.69
N ASP A 120 13.40 -27.54 -21.93
CA ASP A 120 11.98 -27.51 -22.35
C ASP A 120 11.09 -26.84 -21.29
N LEU A 121 11.36 -27.06 -19.98
CA LEU A 121 10.65 -26.36 -18.90
C LEU A 121 10.87 -24.86 -18.97
N VAL A 122 12.11 -24.43 -19.24
CA VAL A 122 12.47 -23.01 -19.36
C VAL A 122 11.76 -22.37 -20.56
N HIS A 123 11.80 -23.00 -21.73
CA HIS A 123 11.16 -22.47 -22.94
C HIS A 123 9.63 -22.31 -22.81
N ARG A 124 8.99 -23.06 -21.92
CA ARG A 124 7.54 -23.00 -21.72
C ARG A 124 7.09 -21.87 -20.79
N ALA A 125 7.93 -21.50 -19.82
CA ALA A 125 7.51 -20.64 -18.71
C ALA A 125 8.61 -19.66 -18.25
N ASP A 126 9.57 -19.35 -19.13
CA ASP A 126 10.70 -18.43 -18.92
C ASP A 126 11.30 -18.51 -17.49
N GLU A 127 11.10 -17.47 -16.69
CA GLU A 127 11.65 -17.35 -15.33
C GLU A 127 11.08 -18.41 -14.37
N ALA A 128 9.78 -18.71 -14.46
CA ALA A 128 9.15 -19.72 -13.62
C ALA A 128 9.60 -21.14 -14.01
N GLY A 129 9.75 -21.39 -15.31
CA GLY A 129 10.33 -22.62 -15.85
C GLY A 129 11.79 -22.81 -15.42
N TYR A 130 12.58 -21.74 -15.46
CA TYR A 130 13.95 -21.71 -14.98
C TYR A 130 14.06 -21.97 -13.48
N ALA A 131 13.24 -21.32 -12.66
CA ALA A 131 13.21 -21.54 -11.21
C ALA A 131 12.87 -23.01 -10.87
N GLU A 132 11.89 -23.59 -11.57
CA GLU A 132 11.56 -25.01 -11.45
C GLU A 132 12.77 -25.90 -11.81
N ALA A 133 13.38 -25.70 -12.97
CA ALA A 133 14.56 -26.44 -13.41
C ALA A 133 15.74 -26.31 -12.42
N ARG A 134 15.97 -25.11 -11.85
CA ARG A 134 17.02 -24.84 -10.84
C ARG A 134 16.79 -25.59 -9.54
N SER A 135 15.53 -25.84 -9.19
CA SER A 135 15.16 -26.64 -8.01
C SER A 135 15.33 -28.14 -8.23
N LEU A 136 15.09 -28.62 -9.46
CA LEU A 136 15.11 -30.04 -9.82
C LEU A 136 16.53 -30.56 -10.10
N LEU A 137 17.37 -29.76 -10.74
CA LEU A 137 18.75 -30.14 -11.03
C LEU A 137 19.69 -29.87 -9.84
N PRO A 138 20.69 -30.74 -9.58
CA PRO A 138 21.66 -30.49 -8.52
C PRO A 138 22.46 -29.21 -8.79
N LYS A 139 22.98 -28.57 -7.74
CA LYS A 139 23.73 -27.30 -7.84
C LYS A 139 24.90 -27.32 -8.85
N ASN A 140 25.54 -28.48 -9.02
CA ASN A 140 26.65 -28.67 -9.96
C ASN A 140 26.20 -29.21 -11.32
N GLY A 141 24.91 -29.53 -11.49
CA GLY A 141 24.31 -30.13 -12.67
C GLY A 141 24.01 -29.13 -13.79
N TRP A 142 24.68 -27.98 -13.82
CA TRP A 142 24.51 -26.93 -14.83
C TRP A 142 25.75 -26.70 -15.70
N GLY A 143 26.83 -27.46 -15.46
CA GLY A 143 28.05 -27.37 -16.27
C GLY A 143 27.86 -27.73 -17.74
N TRP A 144 26.80 -28.48 -18.07
CA TRP A 144 26.43 -28.86 -19.43
C TRP A 144 25.96 -27.68 -20.29
N LEU A 145 25.47 -26.59 -19.68
CA LEU A 145 24.94 -25.44 -20.42
C LEU A 145 25.96 -24.86 -21.38
N ALA A 146 27.24 -24.80 -21.00
CA ALA A 146 28.28 -24.27 -21.87
C ALA A 146 28.42 -25.08 -23.16
N ASP A 147 28.33 -26.41 -23.08
CA ASP A 147 28.41 -27.28 -24.25
C ASP A 147 27.12 -27.22 -25.07
N ALA A 148 25.96 -27.22 -24.42
CA ALA A 148 24.65 -27.10 -25.07
C ALA A 148 24.44 -25.77 -25.80
N VAL A 149 24.98 -24.67 -25.29
CA VAL A 149 24.98 -23.37 -25.98
C VAL A 149 25.85 -23.42 -27.23
N ARG A 150 27.02 -24.07 -27.17
CA ARG A 150 27.87 -24.26 -28.36
C ARG A 150 27.21 -25.15 -29.41
N GLU A 151 26.44 -26.14 -28.98
CA GLU A 151 25.59 -26.97 -29.84
C GLU A 151 24.31 -26.25 -30.32
N GLY A 152 23.97 -25.11 -29.72
CA GLY A 152 22.94 -24.18 -30.19
C GLY A 152 21.52 -24.44 -29.72
N TRP A 153 21.28 -25.29 -28.71
CA TRP A 153 19.93 -25.64 -28.28
C TRP A 153 19.49 -25.09 -26.92
N ALA A 154 20.42 -24.65 -26.05
CA ALA A 154 20.10 -24.14 -24.69
C ALA A 154 20.44 -22.66 -24.48
N VAL A 155 20.39 -21.86 -25.55
CA VAL A 155 20.81 -20.45 -25.56
C VAL A 155 19.98 -19.60 -24.59
N TRP A 156 18.64 -19.76 -24.62
CA TRP A 156 17.72 -19.02 -23.74
C TRP A 156 17.93 -19.35 -22.26
N THR A 157 18.02 -20.64 -21.93
CA THR A 157 18.31 -21.11 -20.58
C THR A 157 19.65 -20.57 -20.07
N ALA A 158 20.66 -20.47 -20.93
CA ALA A 158 21.94 -19.87 -20.58
C ALA A 158 21.84 -18.38 -20.25
N HIS A 159 21.02 -17.60 -20.97
CA HIS A 159 20.78 -16.18 -20.66
C HIS A 159 20.22 -15.99 -19.24
N LEU A 160 19.22 -16.77 -18.86
CA LEU A 160 18.64 -16.76 -17.52
C LEU A 160 19.65 -17.23 -16.48
N PHE A 161 20.43 -18.28 -16.80
CA PHE A 161 21.43 -18.83 -15.88
C PHE A 161 22.56 -17.85 -15.56
N ILE A 162 23.06 -17.10 -16.53
CA ILE A 162 24.14 -16.14 -16.28
C ILE A 162 23.65 -14.91 -15.49
N ALA A 163 22.35 -14.60 -15.55
CA ALA A 163 21.72 -13.55 -14.77
C ALA A 163 21.50 -13.94 -13.29
N ASP A 164 21.38 -15.23 -12.99
CA ASP A 164 21.17 -15.74 -11.63
C ASP A 164 22.41 -15.56 -10.74
N GLU A 165 22.35 -14.57 -9.83
CA GLU A 165 23.44 -14.28 -8.89
C GLU A 165 23.64 -15.34 -7.80
N THR A 166 22.68 -16.24 -7.59
CA THR A 166 22.81 -17.36 -6.66
C THR A 166 23.68 -18.49 -7.22
N ALA A 167 23.87 -18.53 -8.55
CA ALA A 167 24.76 -19.48 -9.19
C ALA A 167 26.23 -19.11 -9.00
N ALA A 168 27.09 -20.13 -8.87
CA ALA A 168 28.52 -19.91 -8.69
C ALA A 168 29.11 -19.11 -9.86
N LEU A 169 29.82 -18.01 -9.54
CA LEU A 169 30.41 -17.10 -10.53
C LEU A 169 31.29 -17.84 -11.55
N THR A 170 32.05 -18.84 -11.13
CA THR A 170 32.90 -19.65 -12.01
C THR A 170 32.10 -20.38 -13.09
N THR A 171 30.92 -20.91 -12.76
CA THR A 171 30.04 -21.57 -13.72
C THR A 171 29.36 -20.54 -14.63
N ARG A 172 28.91 -19.41 -14.07
CA ARG A 172 28.33 -18.30 -14.85
C ARG A 172 29.31 -17.76 -15.89
N LEU A 173 30.59 -17.60 -15.55
CA LEU A 173 31.63 -17.17 -16.49
C LEU A 173 31.85 -18.17 -17.63
N LYS A 174 31.85 -19.48 -17.34
CA LYS A 174 31.99 -20.53 -18.36
C LYS A 174 30.80 -20.55 -19.33
N VAL A 175 29.58 -20.47 -18.81
CA VAL A 175 28.35 -20.42 -19.62
C VAL A 175 28.28 -19.11 -20.40
N GLY A 176 28.62 -17.99 -19.77
CA GLY A 176 28.71 -16.68 -20.42
C GLY A 176 29.71 -16.68 -21.57
N LEU A 177 30.86 -17.36 -21.44
CA LEU A 177 31.83 -17.46 -22.52
C LEU A 177 31.27 -18.24 -23.71
N ALA A 178 30.62 -19.38 -23.47
CA ALA A 178 29.92 -20.11 -24.53
C ALA A 178 28.87 -19.24 -25.23
N LEU A 179 28.14 -18.42 -24.46
CA LEU A 179 27.12 -17.50 -24.99
C LEU A 179 27.72 -16.34 -25.79
N ALA A 180 28.89 -15.85 -25.39
CA ALA A 180 29.65 -14.84 -26.12
C ALA A 180 30.24 -15.39 -27.43
N GLU A 181 30.63 -16.67 -27.44
CA GLU A 181 31.12 -17.41 -28.61
C GLU A 181 30.00 -17.80 -29.58
N HIS A 182 28.77 -17.99 -29.10
CA HIS A 182 27.63 -18.43 -29.90
C HIS A 182 27.17 -17.34 -30.87
N ASP A 183 27.02 -17.68 -32.16
CA ASP A 183 26.59 -16.76 -33.21
C ASP A 183 25.09 -16.44 -33.11
N HIS A 184 24.75 -15.19 -32.77
CA HIS A 184 23.37 -14.73 -32.75
C HIS A 184 23.04 -13.99 -34.07
N PRO A 185 21.95 -14.32 -34.79
CA PRO A 185 21.62 -13.75 -36.11
C PRO A 185 21.38 -12.22 -36.13
N ALA A 186 21.37 -11.56 -34.96
CA ALA A 186 21.09 -10.13 -34.80
C ALA A 186 22.23 -9.35 -34.10
N GLY A 187 23.37 -9.98 -33.80
CA GLY A 187 24.49 -9.32 -33.09
C GLY A 187 24.24 -9.00 -31.61
N TYR A 188 23.06 -9.31 -31.07
CA TYR A 188 22.65 -8.99 -29.71
C TYR A 188 23.65 -9.45 -28.63
N VAL A 189 23.97 -8.52 -27.71
CA VAL A 189 24.73 -8.78 -26.49
C VAL A 189 23.77 -8.65 -25.31
N PRO A 190 23.58 -9.71 -24.51
CA PRO A 190 22.69 -9.65 -23.35
C PRO A 190 23.27 -8.78 -22.24
N ASP A 191 22.43 -7.99 -21.59
CA ASP A 191 22.79 -7.21 -20.39
C ASP A 191 23.48 -8.05 -19.31
N SER A 192 23.05 -9.31 -19.15
CA SER A 192 23.63 -10.25 -18.18
C SER A 192 25.09 -10.61 -18.51
N LEU A 193 25.47 -10.61 -19.80
CA LEU A 193 26.84 -10.78 -20.24
C LEU A 193 27.68 -9.54 -19.94
N GLU A 194 27.12 -8.33 -20.16
CA GLU A 194 27.79 -7.08 -19.82
C GLU A 194 28.08 -6.98 -18.33
N ARG A 195 27.10 -7.36 -17.49
CA ARG A 195 27.25 -7.42 -16.03
C ARG A 195 28.34 -8.41 -15.61
N LEU A 196 28.49 -9.55 -16.30
CA LEU A 196 29.58 -10.50 -16.05
C LEU A 196 30.95 -9.91 -16.40
N VAL A 197 31.06 -9.21 -17.54
CA VAL A 197 32.30 -8.51 -17.93
C VAL A 197 32.65 -7.39 -16.94
N ALA A 198 31.66 -6.74 -16.34
CA ALA A 198 31.87 -5.72 -15.31
C ALA A 198 32.01 -6.28 -13.88
N HIS A 199 31.89 -7.60 -13.68
CA HIS A 199 31.80 -8.17 -12.35
C HIS A 199 33.10 -8.00 -11.54
N PRO A 200 33.07 -7.35 -10.37
CA PRO A 200 34.28 -6.95 -9.64
C PRO A 200 35.09 -8.13 -9.09
N GLN A 201 34.43 -9.26 -8.82
CA GLN A 201 35.07 -10.48 -8.33
C GLN A 201 35.47 -11.46 -9.44
N ALA A 202 35.09 -11.20 -10.69
CA ALA A 202 35.46 -12.09 -11.79
C ALA A 202 36.95 -11.93 -12.13
N PRO A 203 37.68 -13.04 -12.39
CA PRO A 203 39.07 -12.95 -12.83
C PRO A 203 39.20 -12.11 -14.10
N SER A 204 40.18 -11.20 -14.13
CA SER A 204 40.36 -10.30 -15.28
C SER A 204 40.62 -11.02 -16.61
N ALA A 205 41.19 -12.23 -16.56
CA ALA A 205 41.39 -13.06 -17.75
C ALA A 205 40.05 -13.53 -18.33
N ASP A 206 39.12 -13.99 -17.49
CA ASP A 206 37.79 -14.44 -17.93
C ASP A 206 36.96 -13.26 -18.45
N ARG A 207 37.04 -12.11 -17.78
CA ARG A 207 36.39 -10.86 -18.24
C ARG A 207 36.90 -10.42 -19.61
N LEU A 208 38.21 -10.52 -19.85
CA LEU A 208 38.82 -10.26 -21.16
C LEU A 208 38.35 -11.28 -22.20
N ALA A 209 38.32 -12.57 -21.86
CA ALA A 209 37.88 -13.63 -22.77
C ALA A 209 36.44 -13.39 -23.24
N LEU A 210 35.53 -13.03 -22.33
CA LEU A 210 34.14 -12.67 -22.63
C LEU A 210 34.07 -11.47 -23.59
N ALA A 211 34.73 -10.35 -23.25
CA ALA A 211 34.71 -9.15 -24.09
C ALA A 211 35.34 -9.39 -25.47
N ALA A 212 36.43 -10.16 -25.52
CA ALA A 212 37.11 -10.52 -26.76
C ALA A 212 36.28 -11.46 -27.63
N ALA A 213 35.56 -12.42 -27.04
CA ALA A 213 34.67 -13.32 -27.78
C ALA A 213 33.55 -12.54 -28.46
N VAL A 214 32.89 -11.63 -27.73
CA VAL A 214 31.88 -10.73 -28.31
C VAL A 214 32.49 -9.86 -29.41
N ALA A 215 33.65 -9.24 -29.16
CA ALA A 215 34.28 -8.36 -30.14
C ALA A 215 34.71 -9.08 -31.44
N ARG A 216 35.07 -10.36 -31.37
CA ARG A 216 35.36 -11.18 -32.56
C ARG A 216 34.09 -11.46 -33.37
N ARG A 217 32.99 -11.75 -32.68
CA ARG A 217 31.70 -12.08 -33.27
C ARG A 217 30.97 -10.85 -33.83
N ALA A 218 30.86 -9.82 -33.01
CA ALA A 218 30.13 -8.58 -33.26
C ALA A 218 31.00 -7.38 -32.84
N PRO A 219 31.90 -6.89 -33.73
CA PRO A 219 32.90 -5.89 -33.39
C PRO A 219 32.33 -4.61 -32.78
N LYS A 220 31.21 -4.10 -33.33
CA LYS A 220 30.56 -2.87 -32.83
C LYS A 220 30.04 -3.02 -31.40
N ASP A 221 29.42 -4.15 -31.10
CA ASP A 221 28.83 -4.41 -29.78
C ASP A 221 29.92 -4.76 -28.75
N GLY A 222 31.06 -5.30 -29.21
CA GLY A 222 32.23 -5.56 -28.37
C GLY A 222 32.96 -4.31 -27.89
N VAL A 223 32.79 -3.14 -28.54
CA VAL A 223 33.46 -1.89 -28.14
C VAL A 223 33.10 -1.50 -26.71
N ALA A 224 31.82 -1.57 -26.34
CA ALA A 224 31.35 -1.18 -25.01
C ALA A 224 31.96 -2.06 -23.90
N LEU A 225 32.04 -3.37 -24.15
CA LEU A 225 32.61 -4.35 -23.23
C LEU A 225 34.13 -4.20 -23.07
N LEU A 226 34.85 -4.03 -24.18
CA LEU A 226 36.29 -3.82 -24.15
C LEU A 226 36.63 -2.49 -23.45
N ARG A 227 35.82 -1.45 -23.68
CA ARG A 227 35.95 -0.15 -22.99
C ARG A 227 35.69 -0.26 -21.49
N SER A 228 34.67 -1.01 -21.07
CA SER A 228 34.37 -1.19 -19.65
C SER A 228 35.52 -1.91 -18.94
N LEU A 229 36.10 -2.93 -19.57
CA LEU A 229 37.26 -3.63 -19.03
C LEU A 229 38.52 -2.76 -19.02
N ALA A 230 38.76 -2.01 -20.08
CA ALA A 230 39.94 -1.13 -20.19
C ALA A 230 39.92 0.00 -19.16
N SER A 231 38.74 0.53 -18.81
CA SER A 231 38.60 1.60 -17.83
C SER A 231 38.45 1.11 -16.39
N ASP A 232 38.32 -0.19 -16.14
CA ASP A 232 38.12 -0.72 -14.79
C ASP A 232 39.45 -0.84 -14.00
N PRO A 233 39.64 -0.10 -12.89
CA PRO A 233 40.84 -0.19 -12.06
C PRO A 233 41.03 -1.54 -11.35
N LEU A 234 39.99 -2.38 -11.24
CA LEU A 234 40.08 -3.73 -10.68
C LEU A 234 40.67 -4.75 -11.65
N ALA A 235 40.56 -4.54 -12.97
CA ALA A 235 41.14 -5.43 -13.96
C ALA A 235 42.67 -5.35 -13.93
N GLN A 236 43.38 -6.46 -14.14
CA GLN A 236 44.85 -6.45 -14.20
C GLN A 236 45.34 -5.58 -15.36
N ALA A 237 46.37 -4.77 -15.14
CA ALA A 237 46.89 -3.82 -16.13
C ALA A 237 47.23 -4.47 -17.49
N GLY A 238 47.80 -5.68 -17.47
CA GLY A 238 48.08 -6.44 -18.69
C GLY A 238 46.81 -6.74 -19.51
N HIS A 239 45.72 -7.16 -18.86
CA HIS A 239 44.45 -7.43 -19.54
C HIS A 239 43.76 -6.15 -20.01
N ARG A 240 43.90 -5.02 -19.30
CA ARG A 240 43.40 -3.71 -19.77
C ARG A 240 44.13 -3.27 -21.03
N MET A 241 45.45 -3.43 -21.08
CA MET A 241 46.25 -3.13 -22.28
C MET A 241 45.91 -4.05 -23.45
N GLN A 242 45.62 -5.34 -23.17
CA GLN A 242 45.12 -6.26 -24.20
C GLN A 242 43.73 -5.84 -24.72
N ALA A 243 42.82 -5.42 -23.85
CA ALA A 243 41.51 -4.89 -24.27
C ALA A 243 41.65 -3.63 -25.14
N ILE A 244 42.56 -2.71 -24.79
CA ILE A 244 42.90 -1.54 -25.61
C ILE A 244 43.46 -1.98 -26.98
N SER A 245 44.36 -2.96 -27.02
CA SER A 245 44.92 -3.45 -28.28
C SER A 245 43.86 -4.09 -29.18
N LEU A 246 42.88 -4.78 -28.61
CA LEU A 246 41.72 -5.27 -29.35
C LEU A 246 40.84 -4.12 -29.87
N LEU A 247 40.65 -3.06 -29.06
CA LEU A 247 39.93 -1.86 -29.49
C LEU A 247 40.62 -1.17 -30.68
N GLU A 248 41.95 -1.14 -30.76
CA GLU A 248 42.63 -0.53 -31.92
C GLU A 248 42.27 -1.18 -33.25
N GLY A 249 41.98 -2.49 -33.24
CA GLY A 249 41.55 -3.21 -34.43
C GLY A 249 40.09 -2.94 -34.83
N ILE A 250 39.32 -2.24 -33.99
CA ILE A 250 37.86 -2.05 -34.14
C ILE A 250 37.48 -0.55 -34.16
N ASP A 251 37.88 0.20 -33.12
CA ASP A 251 37.66 1.62 -32.92
C ASP A 251 38.93 2.28 -32.33
N LEU A 252 39.73 2.87 -33.22
CA LEU A 252 40.99 3.54 -32.87
C LEU A 252 40.78 4.73 -31.92
N VAL A 253 39.69 5.47 -32.11
CA VAL A 253 39.41 6.69 -31.32
C VAL A 253 39.13 6.31 -29.87
N GLU A 254 38.34 5.26 -29.64
CA GLU A 254 38.07 4.80 -28.29
C GLU A 254 39.30 4.16 -27.63
N ALA A 255 40.14 3.45 -28.40
CA ALA A 255 41.40 2.91 -27.91
C ALA A 255 42.36 4.01 -27.41
N GLU A 256 42.50 5.12 -28.14
CA GLU A 256 43.32 6.27 -27.73
C GLU A 256 42.80 6.92 -26.45
N LYS A 257 41.48 7.11 -26.32
CA LYS A 257 40.88 7.60 -25.06
C LYS A 257 41.19 6.68 -23.89
N MET A 258 41.05 5.36 -24.08
CA MET A 258 41.32 4.39 -23.03
C MET A 258 42.79 4.36 -22.61
N ARG A 259 43.73 4.59 -23.55
CA ARG A 259 45.16 4.77 -23.22
C ARG A 259 45.42 5.99 -22.36
N ALA A 260 44.84 7.13 -22.72
CA ALA A 260 44.98 8.36 -21.94
C ALA A 260 44.47 8.16 -20.50
N LEU A 261 43.36 7.44 -20.34
CA LEU A 261 42.77 7.13 -19.04
C LEU A 261 43.63 6.23 -18.15
N GLN A 262 44.48 5.34 -18.71
CA GLN A 262 45.30 4.42 -17.88
C GLN A 262 46.18 5.14 -16.86
N THR A 263 46.63 6.36 -17.18
CA THR A 263 47.48 7.17 -16.31
C THR A 263 46.75 7.77 -15.10
N ARG A 264 45.41 7.77 -15.11
CA ARG A 264 44.55 8.41 -14.11
C ARG A 264 43.80 7.40 -13.24
N LEU A 265 43.91 6.11 -13.53
CA LEU A 265 43.21 5.07 -12.79
C LEU A 265 43.81 4.91 -11.37
N PRO A 266 42.96 4.77 -10.33
CA PRO A 266 43.44 4.51 -8.98
C PRO A 266 44.16 3.17 -8.92
N SER A 267 45.05 3.01 -7.93
CA SER A 267 45.72 1.73 -7.70
C SER A 267 44.70 0.62 -7.44
N GLY A 268 45.00 -0.60 -7.87
CA GLY A 268 44.09 -1.75 -7.65
C GLY A 268 43.78 -2.01 -6.17
N ARG A 269 44.66 -1.61 -5.24
CA ARG A 269 44.41 -1.69 -3.79
C ARG A 269 43.36 -0.68 -3.34
N THR A 270 43.44 0.56 -3.82
CA THR A 270 42.47 1.63 -3.52
C THR A 270 41.09 1.28 -4.07
N ALA A 271 41.02 0.81 -5.33
CA ALA A 271 39.76 0.39 -5.95
C ALA A 271 39.10 -0.77 -5.20
N ARG A 272 39.86 -1.79 -4.80
CA ARG A 272 39.34 -2.90 -3.97
C ARG A 272 38.81 -2.43 -2.61
N GLY A 273 39.42 -1.41 -2.02
CA GLY A 273 38.95 -0.78 -0.78
C GLY A 273 37.57 -0.15 -0.96
N GLN A 274 37.44 0.71 -1.98
CA GLN A 274 36.19 1.40 -2.32
C GLN A 274 35.06 0.41 -2.66
N HIS A 275 35.35 -0.65 -3.42
CA HIS A 275 34.35 -1.68 -3.71
C HIS A 275 33.90 -2.46 -2.47
N ARG A 276 34.81 -2.76 -1.53
CA ARG A 276 34.44 -3.42 -0.26
C ARG A 276 33.56 -2.53 0.61
N GLU A 277 33.83 -1.23 0.65
CA GLU A 277 33.01 -0.27 1.38
C GLU A 277 31.61 -0.14 0.76
N ALA A 278 31.53 0.01 -0.56
CA ALA A 278 30.25 0.05 -1.28
C ALA A 278 29.44 -1.23 -1.08
N ALA A 279 30.07 -2.42 -1.14
CA ALA A 279 29.38 -3.69 -0.89
C ALA A 279 28.87 -3.81 0.55
N LYS A 280 29.68 -3.42 1.55
CA LYS A 280 29.24 -3.39 2.95
C LYS A 280 28.09 -2.43 3.18
N GLN A 281 28.09 -1.29 2.50
CA GLN A 281 27.02 -0.31 2.59
C GLN A 281 25.71 -0.87 2.00
N ALA A 282 25.77 -1.47 0.81
CA ALA A 282 24.63 -2.13 0.20
C ALA A 282 24.07 -3.28 1.06
N GLU A 283 24.94 -4.11 1.67
CA GLU A 283 24.53 -5.16 2.59
C GLU A 283 23.80 -4.59 3.81
N ARG A 284 24.34 -3.53 4.44
CA ARG A 284 23.71 -2.85 5.57
C ARG A 284 22.35 -2.25 5.21
N GLU A 285 22.24 -1.62 4.04
CA GLU A 285 20.97 -1.07 3.56
C GLU A 285 19.95 -2.16 3.28
N SER A 286 20.38 -3.29 2.70
CA SER A 286 19.49 -4.44 2.46
C SER A 286 19.02 -5.10 3.77
N ALA A 287 19.88 -5.21 4.77
CA ALA A 287 19.54 -5.72 6.09
C ALA A 287 18.56 -4.77 6.80
N ALA A 288 18.84 -3.47 6.78
CA ALA A 288 17.95 -2.46 7.35
C ALA A 288 16.58 -2.40 6.64
N ARG A 289 16.50 -2.71 5.34
CA ARG A 289 15.21 -2.87 4.64
C ARG A 289 14.48 -4.12 5.11
N ARG A 290 15.16 -5.27 5.17
CA ARG A 290 14.56 -6.52 5.66
C ARG A 290 14.04 -6.40 7.08
N ASP A 291 14.77 -5.72 7.96
CA ASP A 291 14.34 -5.53 9.36
C ASP A 291 13.06 -4.66 9.45
N ARG A 292 12.90 -3.67 8.54
CA ARG A 292 11.71 -2.80 8.46
C ARG A 292 10.49 -3.47 7.81
N GLU A 293 10.72 -4.50 7.01
CA GLU A 293 9.69 -5.25 6.27
C GLU A 293 9.27 -6.54 7.02
N THR A 294 9.72 -6.73 8.26
CA THR A 294 9.20 -7.81 9.10
C THR A 294 7.72 -7.59 9.41
N PRO A 295 6.89 -8.65 9.44
CA PRO A 295 5.49 -8.56 9.81
C PRO A 295 5.29 -7.87 11.18
N GLU A 296 6.17 -8.14 12.14
CA GLU A 296 6.13 -7.54 13.47
C GLU A 296 6.39 -6.03 13.43
N ALA A 297 7.39 -5.57 12.67
CA ALA A 297 7.66 -4.13 12.52
C ALA A 297 6.53 -3.40 11.76
N MET A 298 5.87 -4.09 10.81
CA MET A 298 4.69 -3.56 10.14
C MET A 298 3.50 -3.43 11.09
N VAL A 299 3.27 -4.42 11.96
CA VAL A 299 2.21 -4.39 12.98
C VAL A 299 2.43 -3.23 13.96
N VAL A 300 3.65 -3.08 14.52
CA VAL A 300 3.96 -1.99 15.46
C VAL A 300 3.74 -0.61 14.83
N ARG A 301 4.16 -0.42 13.59
CA ARG A 301 3.91 0.84 12.87
C ARG A 301 2.41 1.09 12.68
N LEU A 302 1.68 0.05 12.31
CA LEU A 302 0.26 0.17 12.04
C LEU A 302 -0.54 0.44 13.34
N GLU A 303 -0.15 -0.17 14.45
CA GLU A 303 -0.68 0.14 15.80
C GLU A 303 -0.35 1.57 16.21
N SER A 304 0.90 2.01 16.05
CA SER A 304 1.32 3.39 16.33
C SER A 304 0.54 4.41 15.51
N THR A 305 0.28 4.16 14.22
CA THR A 305 -0.52 5.07 13.39
C THR A 305 -2.00 5.08 13.79
N ILE A 306 -2.55 3.94 14.22
CA ILE A 306 -3.92 3.86 14.76
C ILE A 306 -4.02 4.70 16.04
N GLU A 307 -3.07 4.54 16.97
CA GLU A 307 -3.00 5.30 18.22
C GLU A 307 -2.85 6.82 17.95
N GLU A 308 -1.95 7.22 17.05
CA GLU A 308 -1.76 8.63 16.68
C GLU A 308 -3.04 9.29 16.15
N ILE A 309 -3.81 8.58 15.31
CA ILE A 309 -5.08 9.10 14.77
C ILE A 309 -6.15 9.19 15.88
N LEU A 310 -6.22 8.21 16.78
CA LEU A 310 -7.14 8.25 17.92
C LEU A 310 -6.81 9.39 18.89
N ASP A 311 -5.53 9.58 19.21
CA ASP A 311 -5.06 10.65 20.09
C ASP A 311 -5.34 12.03 19.50
N ASP A 312 -5.17 12.21 18.18
CA ASP A 312 -5.55 13.43 17.46
C ASP A 312 -7.06 13.68 17.55
N LEU A 313 -7.91 12.66 17.36
CA LEU A 313 -9.36 12.78 17.51
C LEU A 313 -9.76 13.17 18.94
N ILE A 314 -9.14 12.56 19.96
CA ILE A 314 -9.37 12.88 21.38
C ILE A 314 -8.96 14.32 21.68
N SER A 315 -7.78 14.74 21.21
CA SER A 315 -7.23 16.08 21.46
C SER A 315 -8.09 17.19 20.84
N ARG A 316 -8.72 16.93 19.68
CA ARG A 316 -9.56 17.89 18.95
C ARG A 316 -10.89 18.25 19.60
N GLY A 317 -11.31 17.57 20.66
CA GLY A 317 -12.49 18.00 21.41
C GLY A 317 -12.33 17.78 22.89
N SER A 318 -11.08 17.85 23.37
CA SER A 318 -10.87 17.96 24.80
C SER A 318 -11.47 19.27 25.31
N ALA A 319 -12.11 19.19 26.48
CA ALA A 319 -12.83 20.28 27.11
C ALA A 319 -11.96 21.53 27.35
N ASP A 320 -10.65 21.34 27.50
CA ASP A 320 -9.69 22.38 27.91
C ASP A 320 -9.51 23.53 26.90
N TRP A 321 -9.91 23.37 25.64
CA TRP A 321 -9.72 24.42 24.62
C TRP A 321 -11.02 24.93 24.00
N LEU A 322 -12.07 24.11 23.95
CA LEU A 322 -13.39 24.51 23.47
C LEU A 322 -14.28 25.10 24.58
N GLY A 323 -13.94 24.92 25.86
CA GLY A 323 -14.83 25.10 27.00
C GLY A 323 -14.72 26.42 27.79
N ASP A 324 -13.61 27.15 27.72
CA ASP A 324 -13.21 27.99 28.86
C ASP A 324 -13.60 29.48 28.77
N GLN A 325 -13.93 30.00 27.58
CA GLN A 325 -14.10 31.46 27.40
C GLN A 325 -15.52 31.90 27.02
N LEU A 326 -16.36 31.03 26.47
CA LEU A 326 -17.72 31.40 26.05
C LEU A 326 -18.55 31.98 27.19
N ASP A 327 -18.44 31.46 28.41
CA ASP A 327 -19.16 31.97 29.56
C ASP A 327 -18.70 33.40 29.94
N ASN A 328 -17.39 33.66 29.86
CA ASN A 328 -16.82 34.98 30.11
C ASN A 328 -17.26 35.97 29.04
N HIS A 329 -17.18 35.60 27.76
CA HIS A 329 -17.57 36.47 26.66
C HIS A 329 -19.08 36.77 26.67
N ILE A 330 -19.93 35.80 27.01
CA ILE A 330 -21.38 36.03 27.21
C ILE A 330 -21.61 37.00 28.38
N ALA A 331 -20.94 36.79 29.52
CA ALA A 331 -21.09 37.65 30.70
C ALA A 331 -20.61 39.10 30.45
N GLU A 332 -19.55 39.27 29.67
CA GLU A 332 -19.00 40.59 29.28
C GLU A 332 -19.75 41.23 28.11
N THR A 333 -20.71 40.52 27.49
CA THR A 333 -21.38 40.93 26.24
C THR A 333 -20.37 41.18 25.11
N ASP A 334 -19.26 40.44 25.10
CA ASP A 334 -18.23 40.52 24.07
C ASP A 334 -18.67 39.76 22.81
N ARG A 335 -19.16 40.51 21.81
CA ARG A 335 -19.65 39.94 20.56
C ARG A 335 -18.55 39.30 19.72
N GLU A 336 -17.33 39.86 19.76
CA GLU A 336 -16.23 39.33 18.97
C GLU A 336 -15.71 38.04 19.59
N GLY A 337 -15.63 37.99 20.93
CA GLY A 337 -15.31 36.78 21.69
C GLY A 337 -16.31 35.64 21.44
N VAL A 338 -17.62 35.91 21.58
CA VAL A 338 -18.66 34.88 21.31
C VAL A 338 -18.60 34.38 19.86
N ALA A 339 -18.43 35.28 18.88
CA ALA A 339 -18.33 34.87 17.48
C ALA A 339 -17.09 33.97 17.22
N GLN A 340 -15.97 34.25 17.89
CA GLN A 340 -14.77 33.43 17.80
C GLN A 340 -14.98 32.03 18.42
N ASP A 341 -15.59 31.95 19.61
CA ASP A 341 -15.87 30.66 20.26
C ASP A 341 -16.79 29.78 19.40
N ILE A 342 -17.79 30.37 18.75
CA ILE A 342 -18.71 29.66 17.86
C ILE A 342 -18.01 29.24 16.56
N ALA A 343 -17.11 30.07 16.04
CA ALA A 343 -16.28 29.70 14.89
C ALA A 343 -15.35 28.51 15.23
N ASP A 344 -14.82 28.45 16.45
CA ASP A 344 -13.98 27.34 16.91
C ASP A 344 -14.79 26.04 17.05
N ILE A 345 -15.99 26.11 17.64
CA ILE A 345 -16.97 25.01 17.68
C ILE A 345 -17.27 24.49 16.25
N CYS A 346 -17.54 25.41 15.32
CA CYS A 346 -17.83 25.06 13.93
C CYS A 346 -16.60 24.45 13.23
N GLY A 347 -15.41 24.98 13.48
CA GLY A 347 -14.15 24.49 12.92
C GLY A 347 -13.85 23.05 13.31
N VAL A 348 -14.17 22.66 14.54
CA VAL A 348 -14.03 21.28 15.03
C VAL A 348 -15.06 20.35 14.42
N ALA A 349 -16.34 20.70 14.52
CA ALA A 349 -17.44 19.86 14.06
C ALA A 349 -17.45 19.68 12.52
N ARG A 350 -17.03 20.71 11.79
CA ARG A 350 -17.01 20.73 10.31
C ARG A 350 -15.63 20.47 9.73
N ALA A 351 -14.65 20.05 10.54
CA ALA A 351 -13.31 19.76 10.07
C ALA A 351 -13.34 18.79 8.87
N GLU A 352 -12.83 19.25 7.72
CA GLU A 352 -12.80 18.46 6.47
C GLU A 352 -12.06 17.12 6.66
N ASN A 353 -11.11 17.10 7.60
CA ASN A 353 -10.31 15.93 7.91
C ASN A 353 -10.98 14.93 8.86
N LEU A 354 -12.12 15.26 9.51
CA LEU A 354 -12.76 14.37 10.48
C LEU A 354 -13.26 13.07 9.81
N SER A 355 -13.98 13.19 8.69
CA SER A 355 -14.44 12.03 7.91
C SER A 355 -13.28 11.20 7.39
N SER A 356 -12.27 11.87 6.82
CA SER A 356 -11.07 11.21 6.28
C SER A 356 -10.28 10.47 7.37
N SER A 357 -10.26 11.00 8.59
CA SER A 357 -9.59 10.36 9.73
C SER A 357 -10.33 9.09 10.17
N LEU A 358 -11.66 9.14 10.23
CA LEU A 358 -12.49 7.96 10.53
C LEU A 358 -12.39 6.89 9.43
N ASP A 359 -12.39 7.28 8.16
CA ASP A 359 -12.23 6.36 7.02
C ASP A 359 -10.85 5.69 7.04
N LEU A 360 -9.80 6.47 7.29
CA LEU A 360 -8.43 5.95 7.40
C LEU A 360 -8.30 4.99 8.60
N LEU A 361 -8.88 5.35 9.74
CA LEU A 361 -8.89 4.53 10.95
C LEU A 361 -9.61 3.19 10.73
N GLU A 362 -10.74 3.20 10.03
CA GLU A 362 -11.46 1.97 9.64
C GLU A 362 -10.61 1.07 8.73
N VAL A 363 -9.94 1.65 7.74
CA VAL A 363 -9.07 0.89 6.82
C VAL A 363 -7.90 0.27 7.57
N LEU A 364 -7.22 1.05 8.42
CA LEU A 364 -6.05 0.58 9.17
C LEU A 364 -6.41 -0.51 10.18
N THR A 365 -7.52 -0.37 10.91
CA THR A 365 -7.97 -1.42 11.84
C THR A 365 -8.43 -2.68 11.13
N ARG A 366 -9.06 -2.56 9.94
CA ARG A 366 -9.37 -3.73 9.10
C ARG A 366 -8.12 -4.49 8.68
N ILE A 367 -7.08 -3.76 8.24
CA ILE A 367 -5.77 -4.35 7.92
C ILE A 367 -5.15 -5.04 9.16
N ARG A 368 -5.28 -4.44 10.36
CA ARG A 368 -4.72 -4.98 11.60
C ARG A 368 -5.40 -6.26 12.09
N TYR A 369 -6.73 -6.28 12.06
CA TYR A 369 -7.55 -7.23 12.80
C TYR A 369 -8.27 -8.25 11.92
N GLY A 370 -8.28 -8.05 10.59
CA GLY A 370 -8.76 -9.06 9.64
C GLY A 370 -10.29 -9.27 9.64
N ASP A 371 -11.07 -8.23 9.91
CA ASP A 371 -12.53 -8.31 9.88
C ASP A 371 -13.07 -8.18 8.45
N ASP A 372 -13.36 -9.33 7.83
CA ASP A 372 -14.03 -9.44 6.51
C ASP A 372 -15.55 -9.22 6.59
N THR A 373 -16.12 -9.04 7.80
CA THR A 373 -17.57 -8.91 8.02
C THR A 373 -18.10 -7.48 7.97
N SER A 374 -17.22 -6.48 8.02
CA SER A 374 -17.64 -5.08 7.91
C SER A 374 -17.78 -4.69 6.44
N PRO A 375 -18.94 -4.18 5.99
CA PRO A 375 -19.12 -3.72 4.62
C PRO A 375 -17.97 -2.78 4.23
N SER A 376 -17.52 -2.86 2.97
CA SER A 376 -16.53 -1.93 2.39
C SER A 376 -16.85 -0.49 2.81
N PRO A 377 -15.87 0.40 3.02
CA PRO A 377 -16.13 1.81 3.32
C PRO A 377 -17.13 2.33 2.30
N HIS A 378 -18.38 2.54 2.73
CA HIS A 378 -19.41 3.07 1.87
C HIS A 378 -19.14 4.57 1.80
N SER A 379 -18.39 4.96 0.77
CA SER A 379 -18.36 6.34 0.32
C SER A 379 -19.79 6.71 -0.08
N GLY A 380 -20.48 7.49 0.75
CA GLY A 380 -21.73 8.16 0.37
C GLY A 380 -23.04 7.61 0.92
N LEU A 381 -23.12 7.30 2.22
CA LEU A 381 -24.39 7.49 2.93
C LEU A 381 -24.14 8.59 3.95
N ASP A 382 -24.76 9.75 3.74
CA ASP A 382 -24.85 10.81 4.74
C ASP A 382 -25.38 10.15 6.02
N ALA A 383 -24.51 9.96 7.01
CA ALA A 383 -24.95 9.52 8.31
C ALA A 383 -25.97 10.56 8.79
N VAL A 384 -27.21 10.12 8.98
CA VAL A 384 -28.25 10.97 9.56
C VAL A 384 -27.91 11.02 11.05
N GLY A 385 -27.69 12.21 11.60
CA GLY A 385 -27.50 12.36 13.04
C GLY A 385 -28.71 11.78 13.77
N ASP A 386 -28.47 10.82 14.66
CA ASP A 386 -29.53 10.13 15.42
C ASP A 386 -29.89 10.89 16.71
N GLU A 387 -29.15 11.95 17.06
CA GLU A 387 -29.33 12.68 18.31
C GLU A 387 -30.19 13.93 18.18
N GLU A 388 -31.05 14.15 19.18
CA GLU A 388 -31.91 15.32 19.26
C GLU A 388 -31.13 16.51 19.84
N ILE A 389 -30.69 17.39 18.95
CA ILE A 389 -29.92 18.57 19.32
C ILE A 389 -30.84 19.62 19.96
N PRO A 390 -30.47 20.21 21.11
CA PRO A 390 -31.22 21.31 21.71
C PRO A 390 -31.41 22.45 20.70
N ARG A 391 -32.63 22.95 20.53
CA ARG A 391 -32.92 24.09 19.63
C ARG A 391 -33.60 25.22 20.40
N LEU A 392 -33.32 26.45 20.00
CA LEU A 392 -34.03 27.63 20.50
C LEU A 392 -34.58 28.41 19.32
N ALA A 393 -35.90 28.41 19.17
CA ALA A 393 -36.55 29.16 18.11
C ALA A 393 -36.78 30.62 18.52
N ARG A 394 -36.82 31.54 17.55
CA ARG A 394 -37.13 32.96 17.79
C ARG A 394 -38.49 33.12 18.48
N GLU A 395 -39.49 32.33 18.10
CA GLU A 395 -40.82 32.36 18.71
C GLU A 395 -40.79 31.96 20.19
N GLU A 396 -39.83 31.13 20.61
CA GLU A 396 -39.66 30.76 22.02
C GLU A 396 -39.04 31.91 22.82
N LEU A 397 -38.09 32.64 22.24
CA LEU A 397 -37.57 33.89 22.81
C LEU A 397 -38.67 34.95 22.92
N GLU A 398 -39.49 35.15 21.88
CA GLU A 398 -40.60 36.11 21.91
C GLU A 398 -41.67 35.75 22.95
N LYS A 399 -42.00 34.45 23.10
CA LYS A 399 -42.87 33.98 24.19
C LYS A 399 -42.25 34.22 25.57
N TYR A 400 -40.93 34.01 25.70
CA TYR A 400 -40.21 34.28 26.94
C TYR A 400 -40.25 35.77 27.30
N VAL A 401 -40.00 36.66 26.32
CA VAL A 401 -40.15 38.12 26.45
C VAL A 401 -41.55 38.49 26.95
N GLN A 402 -42.59 37.92 26.34
CA GLN A 402 -43.97 38.20 26.74
C GLN A 402 -44.26 37.77 28.19
N GLN A 403 -43.80 36.58 28.58
CA GLN A 403 -44.02 36.05 29.92
C GLN A 403 -43.25 36.84 30.99
N GLU A 404 -41.99 37.18 30.75
CA GLU A 404 -41.20 37.98 31.67
C GLU A 404 -41.72 39.42 31.74
N GLY A 405 -42.13 40.01 30.61
CA GLY A 405 -42.70 41.35 30.57
C GLY A 405 -44.00 41.43 31.34
N GLU A 406 -44.88 40.45 31.14
CA GLU A 406 -46.11 40.32 31.92
C GLU A 406 -45.82 40.14 33.42
N ARG A 407 -44.83 39.32 33.81
CA ARG A 407 -44.42 39.15 35.21
C ARG A 407 -43.88 40.44 35.81
N ALA A 408 -43.04 41.17 35.09
CA ALA A 408 -42.46 42.43 35.54
C ALA A 408 -43.55 43.49 35.76
N TRP A 409 -44.44 43.69 34.79
CA TRP A 409 -45.54 44.65 34.90
C TRP A 409 -46.59 44.27 35.95
N ARG A 410 -46.88 42.98 36.15
CA ARG A 410 -47.76 42.52 37.24
C ARG A 410 -47.16 42.77 38.63
N ARG A 411 -45.84 42.59 38.81
CA ARG A 411 -45.16 42.94 40.06
C ARG A 411 -45.36 44.42 40.39
N TRP A 412 -45.28 45.28 39.38
CA TRP A 412 -45.54 46.70 39.52
C TRP A 412 -47.00 47.03 39.81
N GLN A 413 -47.94 46.39 39.12
CA GLN A 413 -49.37 46.51 39.41
C GLN A 413 -49.69 46.22 40.89
N ASP A 414 -49.06 45.19 41.47
CA ASP A 414 -49.19 44.85 42.88
C ASP A 414 -48.56 45.90 43.82
N LEU A 415 -47.41 46.47 43.45
CA LEU A 415 -46.73 47.50 44.24
C LEU A 415 -47.56 48.79 44.29
N ILE A 416 -48.04 49.24 43.14
CA ILE A 416 -48.97 50.37 43.01
C ILE A 416 -50.24 50.13 43.83
N GLY A 417 -50.82 48.92 43.74
CA GLY A 417 -52.02 48.56 44.49
C GLY A 417 -51.83 48.59 46.01
N LYS A 418 -50.59 48.36 46.50
CA LYS A 418 -50.25 48.36 47.93
C LYS A 418 -49.87 49.74 48.47
N HIS A 419 -49.17 50.54 47.67
CA HIS A 419 -48.55 51.79 48.13
C HIS A 419 -49.22 53.06 47.57
N GLY A 420 -50.13 52.92 46.60
CA GLY A 420 -50.71 54.05 45.88
C GLY A 420 -49.72 54.66 44.88
N TRP A 421 -50.18 55.67 44.15
CA TRP A 421 -49.34 56.46 43.25
C TRP A 421 -48.84 57.74 43.89
N ASN A 422 -47.68 58.21 43.45
CA ASN A 422 -47.19 59.53 43.78
C ASN A 422 -47.88 60.63 42.94
N GLU A 423 -47.49 61.89 43.17
CA GLU A 423 -48.00 63.05 42.42
C GLU A 423 -47.46 63.09 40.97
N ASP A 424 -46.25 62.56 40.74
CA ASP A 424 -45.53 62.59 39.44
C ASP A 424 -45.67 61.28 38.63
N ARG A 425 -46.92 60.84 38.42
CA ARG A 425 -47.26 59.49 37.88
C ARG A 425 -46.72 59.18 36.48
N LEU A 426 -46.59 60.21 35.64
CA LEU A 426 -46.12 60.05 34.25
C LEU A 426 -44.60 59.85 34.18
N GLU A 427 -43.84 60.50 35.07
CA GLU A 427 -42.38 60.34 35.19
C GLU A 427 -42.05 58.96 35.81
N GLU A 428 -42.79 58.57 36.85
CA GLU A 428 -42.67 57.23 37.47
C GLU A 428 -42.97 56.08 36.47
N LEU A 429 -43.92 56.28 35.54
CA LEU A 429 -44.18 55.33 34.44
C LEU A 429 -43.07 55.29 33.40
N ASP A 430 -42.42 56.42 33.14
CA ASP A 430 -41.30 56.50 32.18
C ASP A 430 -40.09 55.74 32.71
N ASP A 431 -39.69 56.04 33.96
CA ASP A 431 -38.60 55.37 34.67
C ASP A 431 -38.86 53.87 34.80
N MET A 432 -40.08 53.48 35.19
CA MET A 432 -40.49 52.08 35.30
C MET A 432 -40.46 51.36 33.95
N SER A 433 -40.96 52.00 32.89
CA SER A 433 -40.89 51.42 31.55
C SER A 433 -39.45 51.24 31.09
N ILE A 434 -38.55 52.15 31.45
CA ILE A 434 -37.12 52.03 31.14
C ILE A 434 -36.52 50.86 31.92
N GLU A 435 -36.76 50.77 33.22
CA GLU A 435 -36.28 49.69 34.10
C GLU A 435 -36.77 48.31 33.63
N VAL A 436 -38.08 48.16 33.40
CA VAL A 436 -38.66 46.89 32.93
C VAL A 436 -38.11 46.49 31.56
N ASN A 437 -37.94 47.43 30.63
CA ASN A 437 -37.38 47.12 29.31
C ASN A 437 -35.89 46.75 29.40
N GLN A 438 -35.12 47.34 30.33
CA GLN A 438 -33.73 46.96 30.59
C GLN A 438 -33.65 45.53 31.17
N ASP A 439 -34.43 45.24 32.21
CA ASP A 439 -34.52 43.90 32.80
C ASP A 439 -34.92 42.83 31.78
N LEU A 440 -35.84 43.16 30.88
CA LEU A 440 -36.26 42.26 29.80
C LEU A 440 -35.15 42.02 28.79
N ALA A 441 -34.45 43.08 28.36
CA ALA A 441 -33.32 42.94 27.46
C ALA A 441 -32.23 42.05 28.07
N ASP A 442 -31.94 42.22 29.37
CA ASP A 442 -30.97 41.40 30.11
C ASP A 442 -31.41 39.93 30.20
N ALA A 443 -32.67 39.70 30.57
CA ALA A 443 -33.22 38.35 30.68
C ALA A 443 -33.21 37.59 29.35
N VAL A 444 -33.47 38.28 28.23
CA VAL A 444 -33.50 37.68 26.90
C VAL A 444 -32.09 37.38 26.40
N ARG A 445 -31.14 38.32 26.62
CA ARG A 445 -29.72 38.08 26.37
C ARG A 445 -29.21 36.88 27.16
N GLN A 446 -29.54 36.80 28.45
CA GLN A 446 -29.17 35.67 29.29
C GLN A 446 -29.77 34.36 28.77
N LYS A 447 -31.05 34.35 28.36
CA LYS A 447 -31.72 33.16 27.84
C LYS A 447 -31.07 32.64 26.55
N ALA A 448 -30.71 33.54 25.64
CA ALA A 448 -30.00 33.18 24.41
C ALA A 448 -28.55 32.72 24.71
N GLY A 449 -27.87 33.37 25.65
CA GLY A 449 -26.52 32.97 26.09
C GLY A 449 -26.51 31.60 26.78
N ASP A 450 -27.51 31.32 27.61
CA ASP A 450 -27.67 30.01 28.26
C ASP A 450 -27.86 28.88 27.24
N HIS A 451 -28.49 29.16 26.09
CA HIS A 451 -28.62 28.20 25.00
C HIS A 451 -27.28 27.93 24.31
N LEU A 452 -26.50 28.99 24.02
CA LEU A 452 -25.13 28.83 23.51
C LEU A 452 -24.26 27.99 24.44
N ARG A 453 -24.32 28.25 25.76
CA ARG A 453 -23.64 27.44 26.77
C ARG A 453 -24.07 25.97 26.72
N LYS A 454 -25.37 25.72 26.53
CA LYS A 454 -25.92 24.37 26.46
C LYS A 454 -25.44 23.60 25.23
N LEU A 455 -25.32 24.27 24.08
CA LEU A 455 -24.78 23.68 22.85
C LEU A 455 -23.28 23.34 23.00
N GLN A 456 -22.49 24.25 23.55
CA GLN A 456 -21.08 23.99 23.84
C GLN A 456 -20.91 22.79 24.80
N GLN A 457 -21.71 22.75 25.87
CA GLN A 457 -21.68 21.64 26.82
C GLN A 457 -22.06 20.30 26.18
N HIS A 458 -23.11 20.27 25.36
CA HIS A 458 -23.54 19.06 24.68
C HIS A 458 -22.48 18.56 23.68
N LEU A 459 -21.78 19.46 22.98
CA LEU A 459 -20.66 19.08 22.12
C LEU A 459 -19.50 18.45 22.92
N VAL A 460 -19.06 19.15 23.97
CA VAL A 460 -17.85 18.80 24.72
C VAL A 460 -18.04 17.59 25.62
N TRP A 461 -19.19 17.47 26.28
CA TRP A 461 -19.40 16.47 27.33
C TRP A 461 -20.20 15.24 26.87
N GLU A 462 -20.90 15.32 25.74
CA GLU A 462 -21.75 14.24 25.25
C GLU A 462 -21.26 13.76 23.88
N LEU A 463 -21.36 14.60 22.84
CA LEU A 463 -21.10 14.20 21.45
C LEU A 463 -19.64 13.80 21.18
N TRP A 464 -18.66 14.60 21.63
CA TRP A 464 -17.25 14.34 21.33
C TRP A 464 -16.68 13.12 22.08
N PRO A 465 -16.98 12.93 23.37
CA PRO A 465 -16.63 11.70 24.07
C PRO A 465 -17.27 10.46 23.43
N ASP A 466 -18.54 10.52 23.04
CA ASP A 466 -19.22 9.38 22.41
C ASP A 466 -18.65 9.04 21.03
N LEU A 467 -18.29 10.05 20.23
CA LEU A 467 -17.59 9.88 18.96
C LEU A 467 -16.25 9.15 19.15
N THR A 468 -15.42 9.65 20.08
CA THR A 468 -14.07 9.11 20.31
C THR A 468 -14.13 7.72 20.96
N SER A 469 -15.11 7.46 21.82
CA SER A 469 -15.37 6.13 22.39
C SER A 469 -15.78 5.15 21.31
N ALA A 470 -16.73 5.50 20.44
CA ALA A 470 -17.16 4.65 19.32
C ALA A 470 -16.00 4.34 18.36
N ALA A 471 -15.18 5.34 18.03
CA ALA A 471 -13.99 5.16 17.21
C ALA A 471 -12.97 4.20 17.87
N SER A 472 -12.77 4.31 19.18
CA SER A 472 -11.89 3.43 19.95
C SER A 472 -12.42 1.99 20.04
N GLU A 473 -13.73 1.83 20.14
CA GLU A 473 -14.43 0.54 20.14
C GLU A 473 -14.49 -0.11 18.75
N ARG A 474 -14.10 0.63 17.70
CA ARG A 474 -14.13 0.25 16.27
C ARG A 474 -15.55 0.19 15.68
N ASP A 475 -16.50 0.89 16.29
CA ASP A 475 -17.84 1.12 15.74
C ASP A 475 -17.86 2.39 14.88
N TYR A 476 -17.31 2.27 13.67
CA TYR A 476 -17.17 3.40 12.74
C TYR A 476 -18.49 3.89 12.16
N ALA A 477 -19.56 3.09 12.21
CA ALA A 477 -20.88 3.54 11.80
C ALA A 477 -21.43 4.51 12.86
N ARG A 478 -21.35 4.12 14.13
CA ARG A 478 -21.76 4.97 15.24
C ARG A 478 -20.91 6.22 15.37
N ALA A 479 -19.59 6.13 15.20
CA ALA A 479 -18.70 7.29 15.22
C ALA A 479 -19.06 8.34 14.14
N ARG A 480 -19.41 7.89 12.92
CA ARG A 480 -19.90 8.78 11.85
C ARG A 480 -21.26 9.41 12.19
N GLY A 481 -22.14 8.68 12.87
CA GLY A 481 -23.40 9.21 13.39
C GLY A 481 -23.17 10.38 14.36
N HIS A 482 -22.29 10.21 15.36
CA HIS A 482 -21.94 11.29 16.29
C HIS A 482 -21.25 12.47 15.58
N ALA A 483 -20.40 12.22 14.58
CA ALA A 483 -19.81 13.28 13.77
C ALA A 483 -20.86 14.08 12.97
N ALA A 484 -21.90 13.42 12.46
CA ALA A 484 -23.02 14.09 11.80
C ALA A 484 -23.86 14.92 12.78
N SER A 485 -24.13 14.40 13.98
CA SER A 485 -24.79 15.16 15.05
C SER A 485 -23.97 16.39 15.46
N ALA A 486 -22.64 16.29 15.57
CA ALA A 486 -21.78 17.44 15.84
C ALA A 486 -21.89 18.53 14.76
N ARG A 487 -22.02 18.17 13.47
CA ARG A 487 -22.25 19.14 12.39
C ARG A 487 -23.59 19.85 12.52
N LEU A 488 -24.65 19.10 12.81
CA LEU A 488 -25.96 19.68 13.06
C LEU A 488 -25.97 20.61 14.29
N LEU A 489 -25.12 20.33 15.29
CA LEU A 489 -24.93 21.20 16.45
C LEU A 489 -24.24 22.50 16.06
N ALA A 490 -23.21 22.43 15.22
CA ALA A 490 -22.54 23.61 14.69
C ALA A 490 -23.51 24.51 13.89
N ASP A 491 -24.38 23.92 13.08
CA ASP A 491 -25.44 24.66 12.36
C ASP A 491 -26.39 25.37 13.34
N GLU A 492 -26.72 24.73 14.47
CA GLU A 492 -27.53 25.36 15.52
C GLU A 492 -26.75 26.42 16.31
N ALA A 493 -25.46 26.23 16.54
CA ALA A 493 -24.61 27.19 17.24
C ALA A 493 -24.48 28.51 16.47
N GLU A 494 -24.33 28.47 15.14
CA GLU A 494 -24.36 29.67 14.30
C GLU A 494 -25.70 30.41 14.39
N ARG A 495 -26.81 29.67 14.31
CA ARG A 495 -28.16 30.28 14.45
C ARG A 495 -28.37 30.88 15.83
N ALA A 496 -27.90 30.21 16.87
CA ALA A 496 -28.00 30.69 18.25
C ALA A 496 -27.12 31.93 18.48
N GLU A 497 -25.97 32.03 17.81
CA GLU A 497 -25.09 33.19 17.86
C GLU A 497 -25.78 34.41 17.25
N ASP A 498 -26.39 34.26 16.08
CA ASP A 498 -27.19 35.31 15.44
C ASP A 498 -28.35 35.75 16.35
N LEU A 499 -29.07 34.82 16.98
CA LEU A 499 -30.16 35.12 17.92
C LEU A 499 -29.67 35.88 19.16
N TRP A 500 -28.53 35.48 19.73
CA TRP A 500 -27.93 36.18 20.87
C TRP A 500 -27.45 37.58 20.47
N ARG A 501 -26.82 37.72 19.30
CA ARG A 501 -26.39 39.00 18.73
C ARG A 501 -27.58 39.93 18.52
N GLU A 502 -28.67 39.45 17.93
CA GLU A 502 -29.92 40.23 17.81
C GLU A 502 -30.43 40.71 19.17
N ALA A 503 -30.42 39.84 20.19
CA ALA A 503 -30.82 40.19 21.55
C ALA A 503 -29.91 41.23 22.23
N THR A 504 -28.66 41.36 21.79
CA THR A 504 -27.76 42.41 22.28
C THR A 504 -27.92 43.76 21.57
N VAL A 505 -28.57 43.82 20.41
CA VAL A 505 -28.74 45.05 19.62
C VAL A 505 -30.16 45.60 19.74
N HIS A 506 -31.16 44.72 19.73
CA HIS A 506 -32.56 45.11 19.74
C HIS A 506 -33.11 45.19 21.16
N SER A 507 -33.73 46.31 21.50
CA SER A 507 -34.52 46.41 22.72
C SER A 507 -35.84 45.67 22.53
N PHE A 508 -35.92 44.45 23.05
CA PHE A 508 -37.20 43.80 23.27
C PHE A 508 -38.03 44.69 24.19
N SER A 509 -39.22 45.07 23.74
CA SER A 509 -40.14 45.91 24.51
C SER A 509 -41.45 45.18 24.71
N PHE A 510 -42.03 45.38 25.88
CA PHE A 510 -43.35 44.87 26.22
C PHE A 510 -44.31 46.05 26.32
N ASP A 511 -45.43 46.00 25.58
CA ASP A 511 -46.47 47.02 25.70
C ASP A 511 -47.35 46.71 26.93
N PRO A 512 -47.28 47.52 28.01
CA PRO A 512 -48.09 47.30 29.19
C PRO A 512 -49.60 47.32 28.91
N LEU A 513 -50.06 48.01 27.86
CA LEU A 513 -51.49 48.06 27.51
C LEU A 513 -52.07 46.71 27.07
N THR A 514 -51.22 45.70 26.82
CA THR A 514 -51.66 44.33 26.56
C THR A 514 -52.20 43.63 27.81
N LEU A 515 -51.97 44.19 29.01
CA LEU A 515 -52.47 43.67 30.28
C LEU A 515 -53.82 44.28 30.69
N SER A 516 -54.56 43.59 31.56
CA SER A 516 -55.79 44.10 32.15
C SER A 516 -55.51 45.02 33.33
N TRP A 517 -55.83 46.31 33.18
CA TRP A 517 -55.63 47.33 34.22
C TRP A 517 -56.94 47.83 34.83
N PRO A 518 -56.97 48.18 36.13
CA PRO A 518 -58.01 49.03 36.71
C PRO A 518 -58.19 50.32 35.91
N ARG A 519 -59.43 50.79 35.79
CA ARG A 519 -59.80 51.94 34.93
C ARG A 519 -58.95 53.19 35.19
N ASP A 520 -58.69 53.51 36.45
CA ASP A 520 -57.94 54.71 36.83
C ASP A 520 -56.45 54.61 36.45
N LEU A 521 -55.89 53.40 36.38
CA LEU A 521 -54.52 53.16 35.89
C LEU A 521 -54.45 53.22 34.38
N TRP A 522 -55.47 52.67 33.72
CA TRP A 522 -55.56 52.64 32.25
C TRP A 522 -55.59 54.05 31.65
N LEU A 523 -56.30 54.99 32.27
CA LEU A 523 -56.32 56.40 31.86
C LEU A 523 -54.93 57.07 31.95
N VAL A 524 -54.12 56.71 32.96
CA VAL A 524 -52.75 57.23 33.11
C VAL A 524 -51.82 56.66 32.03
N PHE A 525 -51.98 55.38 31.67
CA PHE A 525 -51.23 54.78 30.56
C PHE A 525 -51.59 55.41 29.20
N GLU A 526 -52.86 55.72 28.94
CA GLU A 526 -53.27 56.43 27.71
C GLU A 526 -52.69 57.84 27.63
N GLU A 527 -52.67 58.58 28.74
CA GLU A 527 -52.07 59.91 28.84
C GLU A 527 -50.56 59.86 28.62
N TRP A 528 -49.87 58.90 29.24
CA TRP A 528 -48.45 58.65 29.08
C TRP A 528 -48.06 58.29 27.63
N GLN A 529 -48.81 57.41 26.96
CA GLN A 529 -48.56 57.09 25.56
C GLN A 529 -48.82 58.28 24.62
N SER A 530 -49.83 59.10 24.93
CA SER A 530 -50.16 60.29 24.14
C SER A 530 -49.10 61.39 24.27
N ALA A 531 -48.42 61.47 25.40
CA ALA A 531 -47.32 62.41 25.63
C ALA A 531 -46.00 62.00 24.94
N ARG A 532 -45.84 60.72 24.58
CA ARG A 532 -44.65 60.15 23.91
C ARG A 532 -44.77 60.05 22.38
N ARG A 533 -45.95 60.31 21.80
CA ARG A 533 -46.18 60.40 20.35
C ARG A 533 -46.07 61.85 19.88
#